data_AF-G0TV49-F1
#
_entry.id   AF-G0TV49-F1
#
_cell.length_a   1.000
_cell.length_b   1.000
_cell.length_c   1.000
_cell.angle_alpha   90.00
_cell.angle_beta   90.00
_cell.angle_gamma   90.00
#
_symmetry.space_group_name_H-M   'P 1'
#
loop_
_entity.id
_entity.type
_entity.pdbx_description
1 polymer ?
#
loop_
_entity_poly.entity_id
_entity_poly.type
_entity_poly.pdbx_seq_one_letter_code
_entity_poly.pdbx_strand_id
1 'polypeptide(L)'
;MPRRCRTACVALGATPFHCTRVFTRYVMSFCSKETSANDGCSGNVGGGMPPPTSHGIVDLQRLPDTIPGVSRGELADRLCQQHRKLVRDRAQVTASHLVDEIDSMRRAMPPEEFKQFLRDLEALRLGSEKKAMWLSSLSPVQLYRHQRRERLRLRFHLLWKTLVLFVSVFGCVFFIFFFFIFFN
;
A
#
# COMPACT_ATOMS: atom_id res chain seq x y z
N MET A 1 25.64 35.53 4.80
CA MET A 1 24.30 35.08 4.39
C MET A 1 23.88 33.86 5.21
N PRO A 2 23.27 34.02 6.40
CA PRO A 2 22.75 32.89 7.18
C PRO A 2 21.26 32.63 6.87
N ARG A 3 20.91 31.39 6.55
CA ARG A 3 19.52 30.94 6.35
C ARG A 3 18.89 30.62 7.71
N ARG A 4 17.85 31.39 8.05
CA ARG A 4 16.97 31.17 9.22
C ARG A 4 16.23 29.84 9.09
N CYS A 5 16.40 28.99 10.10
CA CYS A 5 15.48 27.92 10.43
C CYS A 5 14.10 28.51 10.79
N ARG A 6 13.02 27.98 10.21
CA ARG A 6 11.68 28.09 10.77
C ARG A 6 11.14 26.70 11.03
N THR A 7 10.99 26.45 12.33
CA THR A 7 10.30 25.39 13.03
C THR A 7 8.91 25.10 12.48
N ALA A 8 8.66 23.84 12.14
CA ALA A 8 7.31 23.29 12.07
C ALA A 8 6.94 22.77 13.48
N CYS A 9 6.01 23.46 14.15
CA CYS A 9 5.33 22.93 15.32
C CYS A 9 4.28 21.93 14.82
N VAL A 10 4.51 20.64 15.01
CA VAL A 10 3.43 19.65 14.96
C VAL A 10 3.08 19.35 16.41
N ALA A 11 1.90 19.82 16.82
CA ALA A 11 1.36 19.57 18.14
C ALA A 11 1.24 18.05 18.36
N LEU A 12 2.02 17.53 19.32
CA LEU A 12 1.87 16.19 19.86
C LEU A 12 0.57 16.15 20.68
N GLY A 13 -0.50 15.72 20.03
CA GLY A 13 -1.66 15.15 20.70
C GLY A 13 -1.33 13.71 21.11
N ALA A 14 -0.98 13.53 22.38
CA ALA A 14 -0.65 12.25 22.98
C ALA A 14 -1.80 11.23 22.89
N THR A 15 -1.59 10.14 22.15
CA THR A 15 -2.20 8.82 22.45
C THR A 15 -1.16 7.73 22.15
N PRO A 16 -0.81 6.85 23.10
CA PRO A 16 0.25 5.85 22.92
C PRO A 16 -0.17 4.63 22.09
N PHE A 17 -1.40 4.57 21.58
CA PHE A 17 -1.95 3.38 20.92
C PHE A 17 -1.99 3.45 19.38
N HIS A 18 -1.47 4.51 18.77
CA HIS A 18 -1.60 4.70 17.32
C HIS A 18 -0.44 4.17 16.48
N CYS A 19 0.69 3.79 17.10
CA CYS A 19 1.91 3.40 16.39
C CYS A 19 1.81 1.99 15.75
N THR A 20 1.12 1.04 16.39
CA THR A 20 1.02 -0.35 15.90
C THR A 20 0.07 -0.54 14.72
N ARG A 21 -0.90 0.36 14.52
CA ARG A 21 -1.91 0.25 13.44
C ARG A 21 -1.44 0.77 12.09
N VAL A 22 -0.44 1.65 12.06
CA VAL A 22 0.07 2.21 10.79
C VAL A 22 1.04 1.24 10.12
N PHE A 23 1.88 0.56 10.92
CA PHE A 23 2.87 -0.39 10.41
C PHE A 23 2.25 -1.66 9.80
N THR A 24 1.20 -2.20 10.43
CA THR A 24 0.49 -3.40 9.93
C THR A 24 -0.17 -3.20 8.56
N ARG A 25 -0.59 -1.97 8.22
CA ARG A 25 -1.09 -1.65 6.87
C ARG A 25 0.02 -1.55 5.83
N TYR A 26 1.21 -1.10 6.22
CA TYR A 26 2.35 -1.01 5.29
C TYR A 26 2.88 -2.40 4.95
N VAL A 27 3.13 -3.27 5.94
CA VAL A 27 3.70 -4.61 5.72
C VAL A 27 2.76 -5.53 4.91
N MET A 28 1.44 -5.44 5.13
CA MET A 28 0.46 -6.24 4.35
C MET A 28 0.34 -5.80 2.88
N SER A 29 0.78 -4.59 2.53
CA SER A 29 0.84 -4.16 1.12
C SER A 29 2.03 -4.76 0.36
N PHE A 30 3.04 -5.30 1.05
CA PHE A 30 4.23 -5.87 0.42
C PHE A 30 4.08 -7.34 0.05
N CYS A 31 3.29 -8.12 0.80
CA CYS A 31 3.21 -9.57 0.62
C CYS A 31 2.33 -10.00 -0.58
N SER A 32 1.61 -9.06 -1.21
CA SER A 32 0.68 -9.38 -2.32
C SER A 32 1.25 -9.10 -3.71
N LYS A 33 2.54 -8.77 -3.83
CA LYS A 33 3.13 -8.29 -5.10
C LYS A 33 4.50 -8.88 -5.43
N GLU A 34 4.73 -10.12 -5.04
CA GLU A 34 5.78 -10.97 -5.62
C GLU A 34 5.13 -12.03 -6.52
N THR A 35 4.37 -11.59 -7.52
CA THR A 35 4.04 -12.47 -8.64
C THR A 35 5.25 -12.44 -9.56
N SER A 36 6.06 -13.49 -9.48
CA SER A 36 7.09 -13.91 -10.43
C SER A 36 7.08 -13.12 -11.74
N ALA A 37 7.88 -12.07 -11.79
CA ALA A 37 8.17 -11.37 -13.04
C ALA A 37 9.13 -12.26 -13.82
N ASN A 38 8.58 -13.07 -14.73
CA ASN A 38 9.37 -13.53 -15.87
C ASN A 38 9.88 -12.28 -16.58
N ASP A 39 11.16 -11.97 -16.35
CA ASP A 39 11.93 -10.91 -16.97
C ASP A 39 12.09 -11.25 -18.47
N GLY A 40 11.02 -11.05 -19.22
CA GLY A 40 10.95 -11.31 -20.65
C GLY A 40 10.94 -10.01 -21.44
N CYS A 41 12.13 -9.48 -21.76
CA CYS A 41 12.27 -8.55 -22.88
C CYS A 41 12.18 -9.34 -24.19
N SER A 42 11.00 -9.90 -24.49
CA SER A 42 10.76 -10.64 -25.72
C SER A 42 9.98 -9.75 -26.68
N GLY A 43 10.69 -9.22 -27.69
CA GLY A 43 10.07 -8.60 -28.84
C GLY A 43 9.46 -9.69 -29.71
N ASN A 44 8.14 -9.90 -29.60
CA ASN A 44 7.43 -10.76 -30.53
C ASN A 44 6.25 -10.02 -31.16
N VAL A 45 6.25 -10.04 -32.49
CA VAL A 45 5.28 -9.40 -33.38
C VAL A 45 4.03 -10.27 -33.43
N GLY A 46 2.91 -9.80 -32.89
CA GLY A 46 1.64 -10.50 -32.98
C GLY A 46 0.51 -9.74 -32.28
N GLY A 47 -0.40 -9.17 -33.07
CA GLY A 47 -1.51 -8.36 -32.59
C GLY A 47 -2.46 -9.12 -31.66
N GLY A 48 -2.79 -8.48 -30.54
CA GLY A 48 -3.77 -8.95 -29.58
C GLY A 48 -3.80 -8.05 -28.35
N MET A 49 -4.95 -7.44 -28.09
CA MET A 49 -5.27 -6.51 -27.00
C MET A 49 -4.46 -6.73 -25.69
N PRO A 50 -3.80 -5.70 -25.11
CA PRO A 50 -3.03 -5.90 -23.88
C PRO A 50 -3.95 -6.03 -22.65
N PRO A 51 -3.69 -6.98 -21.74
CA PRO A 51 -4.36 -7.05 -20.44
C PRO A 51 -3.92 -5.87 -19.54
N PRO A 52 -4.78 -5.37 -18.64
CA PRO A 52 -4.54 -4.14 -17.91
C PRO A 52 -3.68 -4.36 -16.66
N THR A 53 -2.50 -4.97 -16.77
CA THR A 53 -1.52 -5.10 -15.68
C THR A 53 -0.14 -5.51 -16.20
N SER A 54 0.50 -4.71 -17.05
CA SER A 54 1.92 -4.91 -17.40
C SER A 54 2.79 -3.96 -16.57
N HIS A 55 3.20 -4.42 -15.40
CA HIS A 55 4.30 -3.78 -14.67
C HIS A 55 5.60 -4.01 -15.46
N GLY A 56 6.05 -2.98 -16.18
CA GLY A 56 7.42 -2.91 -16.74
C GLY A 56 7.61 -3.34 -18.20
N ILE A 57 6.57 -3.74 -18.93
CA ILE A 57 6.71 -4.09 -20.35
C ILE A 57 6.68 -2.81 -21.19
N VAL A 58 7.83 -2.45 -21.76
CA VAL A 58 7.96 -1.34 -22.70
C VAL A 58 7.56 -1.83 -24.09
N ASP A 59 6.43 -1.34 -24.60
CA ASP A 59 5.93 -1.67 -25.93
C ASP A 59 6.65 -0.82 -27.00
N LEU A 60 7.47 -1.46 -27.84
CA LEU A 60 8.25 -0.79 -28.89
C LEU A 60 7.36 -0.09 -29.92
N GLN A 61 6.13 -0.55 -30.13
CA GLN A 61 5.22 0.07 -31.10
C GLN A 61 4.59 1.37 -30.58
N ARG A 62 4.63 1.60 -29.27
CA ARG A 62 4.12 2.82 -28.61
C ARG A 62 5.21 3.84 -28.30
N LEU A 63 6.47 3.52 -28.58
CA LEU A 63 7.58 4.45 -28.35
C LEU A 63 7.59 5.51 -29.46
N PRO A 64 7.65 6.81 -29.09
CA PRO A 64 7.69 7.89 -30.07
C PRO A 64 8.98 7.83 -30.91
N ASP A 65 8.85 8.04 -32.21
CA ASP A 65 9.96 8.10 -33.18
C ASP A 65 10.80 9.38 -33.12
N THR A 66 10.49 10.27 -32.19
CA THR A 66 10.83 11.69 -32.29
C THR A 66 12.10 12.09 -31.54
N ILE A 67 12.93 11.15 -31.06
CA ILE A 67 14.23 11.49 -30.49
C ILE A 67 15.29 11.42 -31.60
N PRO A 68 15.74 12.56 -32.16
CA PRO A 68 16.74 12.55 -33.22
C PRO A 68 18.04 11.91 -32.71
N GLY A 69 18.52 10.90 -33.42
CA GLY A 69 19.80 10.22 -33.14
C GLY A 69 19.74 8.98 -32.23
N VAL A 70 18.56 8.52 -31.80
CA VAL A 70 18.42 7.30 -30.97
C VAL A 70 17.46 6.31 -31.63
N SER A 71 17.88 5.06 -31.79
CA SER A 71 17.00 4.01 -32.35
C SER A 71 15.93 3.58 -31.34
N ARG A 72 14.77 3.09 -31.81
CA ARG A 72 13.69 2.57 -30.93
C ARG A 72 14.17 1.51 -29.95
N GLY A 73 15.05 0.61 -30.40
CA GLY A 73 15.63 -0.44 -29.56
C GLY A 73 16.51 0.13 -28.45
N GLU A 74 17.39 1.09 -28.79
CA GLU A 74 18.25 1.75 -27.82
C GLU A 74 17.44 2.57 -26.78
N LEU A 75 16.33 3.19 -27.20
CA LEU A 75 15.43 3.90 -26.29
C LEU A 75 14.70 2.93 -25.34
N ALA A 76 14.25 1.78 -25.84
CA ALA A 76 13.63 0.74 -25.02
C ALA A 76 14.63 0.17 -23.99
N ASP A 77 15.86 -0.08 -24.40
CA ASP A 77 16.92 -0.56 -23.51
C ASP A 77 17.25 0.46 -22.42
N ARG A 78 17.35 1.75 -22.77
CA ARG A 78 17.56 2.83 -21.79
C ARG A 78 16.39 2.95 -20.81
N LEU A 79 15.15 2.81 -21.27
CA LEU A 79 13.97 2.82 -20.39
C LEU A 79 13.95 1.61 -19.46
N CYS A 80 14.29 0.42 -19.95
CA CYS A 80 14.42 -0.78 -19.14
C CYS A 80 15.53 -0.63 -18.09
N GLN A 81 16.69 -0.10 -18.46
CA GLN A 81 17.79 0.19 -17.53
C GLN A 81 17.39 1.23 -16.49
N GLN A 82 16.74 2.32 -16.89
CA GLN A 82 16.27 3.35 -15.99
C GLN A 82 15.18 2.82 -15.04
N HIS A 83 14.28 1.99 -15.53
CA HIS A 83 13.26 1.34 -14.70
C HIS A 83 13.90 0.42 -13.68
N ARG A 84 14.83 -0.44 -14.09
CA ARG A 84 15.59 -1.32 -13.19
C ARG A 84 16.35 -0.51 -12.14
N LYS A 85 16.98 0.60 -12.54
CA LYS A 85 17.67 1.50 -11.60
C LYS A 85 16.70 2.11 -10.60
N LEU A 86 15.58 2.66 -11.05
CA LEU A 86 14.55 3.24 -10.17
C LEU A 86 13.95 2.19 -9.20
N VAL A 87 13.75 0.96 -9.66
CA VAL A 87 13.27 -0.14 -8.81
C VAL A 87 14.30 -0.48 -7.74
N ARG A 88 15.59 -0.60 -8.10
CA ARG A 88 16.67 -0.84 -7.13
C ARG A 88 16.79 0.30 -6.12
N ASP A 89 16.81 1.54 -6.59
CA ASP A 89 16.93 2.72 -5.73
C ASP A 89 15.75 2.80 -4.74
N ARG A 90 14.52 2.53 -5.21
CA ARG A 90 13.35 2.45 -4.33
C ARG A 90 13.43 1.31 -3.33
N ALA A 91 13.87 0.13 -3.75
CA ALA A 91 14.05 -1.01 -2.86
C ALA A 91 15.08 -0.70 -1.78
N GLN A 92 16.18 -0.04 -2.14
CA GLN A 92 17.22 0.37 -1.21
C GLN A 92 16.74 1.41 -0.20
N VAL A 93 16.04 2.46 -0.63
CA VAL A 93 15.46 3.48 0.26
C VAL A 93 14.42 2.87 1.20
N THR A 94 13.62 1.92 0.70
CA THR A 94 12.63 1.21 1.52
C THR A 94 13.34 0.34 2.57
N ALA A 95 14.39 -0.38 2.19
CA ALA A 95 15.17 -1.21 3.10
C ALA A 95 15.83 -0.37 4.20
N SER A 96 16.46 0.77 3.85
CA SER A 96 17.06 1.66 4.84
C SER A 96 16.01 2.24 5.79
N HIS A 97 14.86 2.68 5.28
CA HIS A 97 13.76 3.18 6.11
C HIS A 97 13.24 2.12 7.08
N LEU A 98 13.12 0.87 6.65
CA LEU A 98 12.71 -0.24 7.51
C LEU A 98 13.72 -0.52 8.62
N VAL A 99 15.03 -0.46 8.31
CA VAL A 99 16.09 -0.62 9.31
C VAL A 99 16.00 0.49 10.36
N ASP A 100 15.88 1.74 9.93
CA ASP A 100 15.75 2.89 10.83
C ASP A 100 14.51 2.76 11.74
N GLU A 101 13.40 2.29 11.19
CA GLU A 101 12.17 2.08 11.92
C GLU A 101 12.29 0.93 12.94
N ILE A 102 12.91 -0.20 12.56
CA ILE A 102 13.19 -1.31 13.48
C ILE A 102 14.10 -0.85 14.63
N ASP A 103 15.14 -0.09 14.32
CA ASP A 103 16.04 0.47 15.33
C ASP A 103 15.32 1.46 16.25
N SER A 104 14.39 2.25 15.71
CA SER A 104 13.56 3.15 16.51
C SER A 104 12.65 2.38 17.47
N MET A 105 11.99 1.32 17.00
CA MET A 105 11.12 0.47 17.83
C MET A 105 11.92 -0.23 18.93
N ARG A 106 13.09 -0.76 18.58
CA ARG A 106 13.99 -1.42 19.53
C ARG A 106 14.43 -0.50 20.68
N ARG A 107 14.57 0.81 20.41
CA ARG A 107 14.95 1.82 21.43
C ARG A 107 13.76 2.33 22.22
N ALA A 108 12.58 2.40 21.61
CA ALA A 108 11.38 2.96 22.24
C ALA A 108 10.62 1.97 23.13
N MET A 109 10.80 0.66 22.91
CA MET A 109 10.01 -0.39 23.55
C MET A 109 10.88 -1.32 24.44
N PRO A 110 10.34 -1.84 25.56
CA PRO A 110 11.00 -2.89 26.33
C PRO A 110 11.28 -4.14 25.47
N PRO A 111 12.37 -4.88 25.75
CA PRO A 111 12.79 -6.00 24.91
C PRO A 111 11.77 -7.15 24.86
N GLU A 112 10.97 -7.34 25.91
CA GLU A 112 9.95 -8.39 25.95
C GLU A 112 8.73 -8.08 25.07
N GLU A 113 8.28 -6.83 25.06
CA GLU A 113 7.21 -6.37 24.18
C GLU A 113 7.66 -6.42 22.71
N PHE A 114 8.91 -6.08 22.43
CA PHE A 114 9.47 -6.16 21.08
C PHE A 114 9.51 -7.61 20.56
N LYS A 115 9.89 -8.58 21.41
CA LYS A 115 9.84 -10.02 21.06
C LYS A 115 8.42 -10.52 20.80
N GLN A 116 7.43 -10.04 21.58
CA GLN A 116 6.01 -10.36 21.32
C GLN A 116 5.55 -9.79 19.98
N PHE A 117 5.90 -8.53 19.69
CA PHE A 117 5.61 -7.90 18.42
C PHE A 117 6.21 -8.66 17.22
N LEU A 118 7.46 -9.13 17.32
CA LEU A 118 8.07 -9.96 16.27
C LEU A 118 7.32 -11.29 16.05
N ARG A 119 6.89 -11.95 17.12
CA ARG A 119 6.07 -13.18 17.03
C ARG A 119 4.72 -12.92 16.38
N ASP A 120 4.07 -11.80 16.71
CA ASP A 120 2.80 -11.42 16.10
C ASP A 120 2.96 -11.13 14.61
N LEU A 121 4.07 -10.50 14.20
CA LEU A 121 4.41 -10.29 12.79
C LEU A 121 4.61 -11.61 12.04
N GLU A 122 5.33 -12.57 12.62
CA GLU A 122 5.51 -13.91 12.04
C GLU A 122 4.18 -14.66 11.90
N ALA A 123 3.32 -14.61 12.92
CA ALA A 123 2.00 -15.22 12.88
C ALA A 123 1.11 -14.59 11.78
N LEU A 124 1.15 -13.26 11.63
CA LEU A 124 0.46 -12.55 10.56
C LEU A 124 1.00 -12.93 9.18
N ARG A 125 2.33 -13.02 9.03
CA ARG A 125 2.98 -13.43 7.79
C ARG A 125 2.54 -14.83 7.37
N LEU A 126 2.64 -15.81 8.27
CA LEU A 126 2.21 -17.19 8.01
C LEU A 126 0.72 -17.25 7.66
N GLY A 127 -0.11 -16.45 8.34
CA GLY A 127 -1.54 -16.34 8.01
C GLY A 127 -1.78 -15.78 6.62
N SER A 128 -1.02 -14.76 6.20
CA SER A 128 -1.10 -14.18 4.86
C SER A 128 -0.58 -15.12 3.77
N GLU A 129 0.53 -15.82 4.00
CA GLU A 129 1.10 -16.79 3.07
C GLU A 129 0.14 -17.97 2.85
N LYS A 130 -0.45 -18.51 3.93
CA LYS A 130 -1.49 -19.56 3.82
C LYS A 130 -2.69 -19.08 3.00
N LYS A 131 -3.14 -17.85 3.21
CA LYS A 131 -4.24 -17.25 2.42
C LYS A 131 -3.84 -17.04 0.96
N ALA A 132 -2.61 -16.57 0.70
CA ALA A 132 -2.09 -16.37 -0.65
C ALA A 132 -1.97 -17.71 -1.40
N MET A 133 -1.44 -18.75 -0.73
CA MET A 133 -1.39 -20.11 -1.26
C MET A 133 -2.80 -20.63 -1.55
N TRP A 134 -3.73 -20.49 -0.60
CA TRP A 134 -5.13 -20.86 -0.81
C TRP A 134 -5.76 -20.12 -2.00
N LEU A 135 -5.54 -18.81 -2.12
CA LEU A 135 -6.01 -17.99 -3.25
C LEU A 135 -5.38 -18.42 -4.57
N SER A 136 -4.10 -18.77 -4.59
CA SER A 136 -3.43 -19.29 -5.80
C SER A 136 -3.91 -20.67 -6.21
N SER A 137 -4.39 -21.49 -5.26
CA SER A 137 -4.96 -22.81 -5.53
C SER A 137 -6.41 -22.77 -6.05
N LEU A 138 -7.10 -21.63 -5.90
CA LEU A 138 -8.48 -21.46 -6.33
C LEU A 138 -8.60 -21.29 -7.84
N SER A 139 -9.63 -21.92 -8.43
CA SER A 139 -9.97 -21.68 -9.83
C SER A 139 -10.39 -20.21 -10.06
N PRO A 140 -10.16 -19.64 -11.26
CA PRO A 140 -10.51 -18.26 -11.57
C PRO A 140 -11.98 -17.89 -11.31
N VAL A 141 -12.90 -18.85 -11.54
CA VAL A 141 -14.34 -18.66 -11.29
C VAL A 141 -14.64 -18.56 -9.80
N GLN A 142 -13.98 -19.39 -8.98
CA GLN A 142 -14.16 -19.34 -7.52
C GLN A 142 -13.53 -18.08 -6.93
N LEU A 143 -12.37 -17.66 -7.44
CA LEU A 143 -11.70 -16.42 -7.04
C LEU A 143 -12.59 -15.20 -7.33
N TYR A 144 -13.21 -15.14 -8.51
CA TYR A 144 -14.14 -14.07 -8.85
C TYR A 144 -15.36 -14.02 -7.91
N ARG A 145 -15.96 -15.18 -7.60
CA ARG A 145 -17.08 -15.26 -6.65
C ARG A 145 -16.69 -14.81 -5.25
N HIS A 146 -15.50 -15.20 -4.79
CA HIS A 146 -14.96 -14.79 -3.50
C HIS A 146 -14.77 -13.27 -3.45
N GLN A 147 -14.07 -12.71 -4.44
CA GLN A 147 -13.79 -11.28 -4.52
C GLN A 147 -15.08 -10.44 -4.60
N ARG A 148 -16.11 -10.93 -5.30
CA ARG A 148 -17.41 -10.27 -5.37
C ARG A 148 -18.09 -10.18 -4.00
N ARG A 149 -18.06 -11.25 -3.21
CA ARG A 149 -18.63 -11.26 -1.84
C ARG A 149 -17.89 -10.31 -0.91
N GLU A 150 -16.56 -10.24 -1.00
CA GLU A 150 -15.76 -9.32 -0.19
C GLU A 150 -16.04 -7.85 -0.52
N ARG A 151 -16.15 -7.50 -1.81
CA ARG A 151 -16.51 -6.13 -2.21
C ARG A 151 -17.86 -5.70 -1.65
N LEU A 152 -18.84 -6.61 -1.63
CA LEU A 152 -20.15 -6.33 -1.03
C LEU A 152 -20.03 -6.11 0.48
N ARG A 153 -19.32 -6.97 1.21
CA ARG A 153 -19.08 -6.79 2.64
C ARG A 153 -18.39 -5.46 2.96
N LEU A 154 -17.38 -5.08 2.18
CA LEU A 154 -16.70 -3.79 2.34
C LEU A 154 -17.66 -2.61 2.12
N ARG A 155 -18.51 -2.67 1.09
CA ARG A 155 -19.55 -1.64 0.85
C ARG A 155 -20.52 -1.56 2.02
N PHE A 156 -21.02 -2.69 2.51
CA PHE A 156 -21.90 -2.71 3.69
C PHE A 156 -21.22 -2.16 4.94
N HIS A 157 -19.96 -2.54 5.17
CA HIS A 157 -19.19 -2.05 6.31
C HIS A 157 -18.96 -0.53 6.22
N LEU A 158 -18.67 -0.01 5.03
CA LEU A 158 -18.55 1.43 4.78
C LEU A 158 -19.87 2.16 5.02
N LEU A 159 -20.97 1.66 4.45
CA LEU A 159 -22.32 2.22 4.63
C LEU A 159 -22.75 2.22 6.10
N TRP A 160 -22.50 1.12 6.81
CA TRP A 160 -22.79 1.01 8.24
C TRP A 160 -21.98 2.01 9.04
N LYS A 161 -20.68 2.13 8.78
CA LYS A 161 -19.81 3.10 9.45
C LYS A 161 -20.28 4.53 9.19
N THR A 162 -20.69 4.86 7.97
CA THR A 162 -21.25 6.19 7.66
C THR A 162 -22.57 6.44 8.35
N LEU A 163 -23.43 5.42 8.46
CA LEU A 163 -24.72 5.52 9.16
C LEU A 163 -24.52 5.77 10.66
N VAL A 164 -23.63 5.02 11.31
CA VAL A 164 -23.29 5.21 12.74
C VAL A 164 -22.76 6.62 12.99
N LEU A 165 -21.89 7.12 12.11
CA LEU A 165 -21.36 8.48 12.21
C LEU A 165 -22.48 9.52 12.04
N PHE A 166 -23.38 9.33 11.07
CA PHE A 166 -24.51 10.22 10.84
C PHE A 166 -25.47 10.26 12.05
N VAL A 167 -25.83 9.10 12.60
CA VAL A 167 -26.67 9.02 13.81
C VAL A 167 -26.01 9.70 15.00
N SER A 168 -24.69 9.51 15.18
CA SER A 168 -23.95 10.19 16.23
C SER A 168 -23.99 11.71 16.09
N VAL A 169 -23.72 12.24 14.90
CA VAL A 169 -23.71 13.70 14.66
C VAL A 169 -25.12 14.28 14.83
N PHE A 170 -26.12 13.63 14.25
CA PHE A 170 -27.51 14.07 14.36
C PHE A 170 -28.00 14.02 15.81
N GLY A 171 -27.68 12.96 16.54
CA GLY A 171 -27.97 12.84 17.96
C GLY A 171 -27.31 13.94 18.80
N CYS A 172 -26.05 14.28 18.54
CA CYS A 172 -25.37 15.40 19.21
C CYS A 172 -26.08 16.74 18.94
N VAL A 173 -26.46 17.02 17.69
CA VAL A 173 -27.17 18.26 17.33
C VAL A 173 -28.53 18.32 18.01
N PHE A 174 -29.32 17.24 17.94
CA PHE A 174 -30.62 17.15 18.61
C PHE A 174 -30.52 17.33 20.12
N PHE A 175 -29.51 16.71 20.73
CA PHE A 175 -29.25 16.82 22.16
C PHE A 175 -28.94 18.27 22.57
N ILE A 176 -28.13 18.98 21.80
CA ILE A 176 -27.83 20.40 22.03
C ILE A 176 -29.11 21.24 21.91
N PHE A 177 -29.89 21.06 20.85
CA PHE A 177 -31.17 21.77 20.66
C PHE A 177 -32.17 21.51 21.80
N PHE A 178 -32.30 20.24 22.22
CA PHE A 178 -33.16 19.87 23.33
C PHE A 178 -32.73 20.56 24.63
N PHE A 179 -31.42 20.57 24.92
CA PHE A 179 -30.88 21.30 26.07
C PHE A 179 -31.21 22.80 26.03
N PHE A 180 -31.08 23.44 24.86
CA PHE A 180 -31.41 24.86 24.70
C PHE A 180 -32.89 25.19 24.87
N ILE A 181 -33.81 24.25 24.62
CA ILE A 181 -35.25 24.49 24.73
C ILE A 181 -35.76 24.25 26.16
N PHE A 182 -35.21 23.25 26.86
CA PHE A 182 -35.73 22.84 28.17
C PHE A 182 -35.00 23.47 29.37
N PHE A 183 -33.77 23.96 29.17
CA PHE A 183 -32.94 24.53 30.25
C PHE A 183 -32.62 26.02 30.06
N ASN A 184 -33.39 26.72 29.22
CA ASN A 184 -33.31 28.16 28.97
C ASN A 184 -34.71 28.75 29.16
#